data_AF-A0A1I5JDN8-F1
#
_entry.id   AF-A0A1I5JDN8-F1
#
_cell.length_a   1.000
_cell.length_b   1.000
_cell.length_c   1.000
_cell.angle_alpha   90.00
_cell.angle_beta   90.00
_cell.angle_gamma   90.00
#
_symmetry.space_group_name_H-M   'P 1'
#
loop_
_entity.id
_entity.type
_entity.pdbx_description
1 polymer ?
#
loop_
_entity_poly.entity_id
_entity_poly.type
_entity_poly.pdbx_seq_one_letter_code
_entity_poly.pdbx_strand_id
1 'polypeptide(L)'
;MITAIVLIQTAADRLAEAAQEIADLDGVDEVYSCAGDVDLIAMLRVRRHEDLADIVPGRINKVAGVLDTDTHIAFRSYSRKDAEAAFSIGLEEE
;
A
#
# COMPACT_ATOMS: atom_id res chain seq x y z
N MET A 1 1.91 -8.14 10.72
CA MET A 1 1.36 -7.08 9.85
C MET A 1 1.90 -7.36 8.47
N ILE A 2 1.02 -7.44 7.47
CA ILE A 2 1.36 -7.75 6.09
C ILE A 2 1.36 -6.44 5.31
N THR A 3 2.40 -6.22 4.52
CA THR A 3 2.50 -5.07 3.63
C THR A 3 2.19 -5.52 2.20
N ALA A 4 1.34 -4.78 1.51
CA ALA A 4 1.13 -4.94 0.08
C ALA A 4 1.35 -3.60 -0.63
N ILE A 5 1.86 -3.68 -1.86
CA ILE A 5 2.10 -2.55 -2.74
C ILE A 5 1.17 -2.76 -3.93
N VAL A 6 0.21 -1.88 -4.11
CA VAL A 6 -0.78 -1.97 -5.18
C VAL A 6 -0.45 -0.92 -6.23
N LEU A 7 -0.08 -1.38 -7.41
CA LEU A 7 0.12 -0.57 -8.59
C LEU A 7 -1.24 -0.39 -9.27
N ILE A 8 -1.62 0.84 -9.59
CA ILE A 8 -2.97 1.16 -10.04
C ILE A 8 -2.89 2.01 -11.30
N GLN A 9 -3.58 1.57 -12.35
CA GLN A 9 -3.86 2.37 -13.53
C GLN A 9 -5.20 3.08 -13.37
N THR A 10 -5.25 4.36 -13.71
CA THR A 10 -6.43 5.19 -13.56
C THR A 10 -6.72 6.01 -14.81
N ALA A 11 -8.00 6.33 -15.02
CA ALA A 11 -8.40 7.27 -16.05
C ALA A 11 -7.82 8.66 -15.73
N ALA A 12 -7.17 9.27 -16.70
CA ALA A 12 -6.44 10.54 -16.52
C ALA A 12 -7.34 11.70 -16.04
N ASP A 13 -8.63 11.68 -16.40
CA ASP A 13 -9.63 12.67 -16.00
C ASP A 13 -10.17 12.45 -14.57
N ARG A 14 -9.72 11.40 -13.88
CA ARG A 14 -10.17 11.00 -12.53
C ARG A 14 -9.03 10.71 -11.55
N LEU A 15 -7.78 10.95 -11.94
CA LEU A 15 -6.60 10.55 -11.17
C LEU A 15 -6.64 11.11 -9.74
N ALA A 16 -6.97 12.39 -9.56
CA ALA A 16 -6.95 13.04 -8.25
C ALA A 16 -8.09 12.54 -7.35
N GLU A 17 -9.30 12.40 -7.90
CA GLU A 17 -10.45 11.89 -7.15
C GLU A 17 -10.26 10.43 -6.76
N ALA A 18 -9.78 9.59 -7.68
CA ALA A 18 -9.49 8.19 -7.41
C ALA A 18 -8.40 8.04 -6.35
N ALA A 19 -7.33 8.85 -6.41
CA ALA A 19 -6.28 8.84 -5.40
C ALA A 19 -6.80 9.15 -4.00
N GLN A 20 -7.64 10.18 -3.88
CA GLN A 20 -8.21 10.55 -2.58
C GLN A 20 -9.18 9.49 -2.07
N GLU A 21 -10.06 8.96 -2.92
CA GLU A 21 -11.01 7.91 -2.54
C GLU A 21 -10.28 6.66 -2.07
N ILE A 22 -9.17 6.28 -2.73
CA ILE A 22 -8.34 5.14 -2.32
C ILE A 22 -7.62 5.43 -1.00
N ALA A 23 -7.10 6.64 -0.81
CA ALA A 23 -6.43 7.03 0.43
C ALA A 23 -7.35 7.03 1.65
N ASP A 24 -8.65 7.24 1.45
CA ASP A 24 -9.66 7.23 2.51
C ASP A 24 -10.12 5.79 2.88
N LEU A 25 -9.65 4.75 2.19
CA LEU A 25 -10.01 3.36 2.48
C LEU A 25 -9.24 2.80 3.68
N ASP A 26 -9.97 2.18 4.60
CA ASP A 26 -9.38 1.44 5.72
C ASP A 26 -8.36 0.40 5.24
N GLY A 27 -7.13 0.46 5.77
CA GLY A 27 -6.04 -0.44 5.44
C GLY A 27 -5.09 0.06 4.36
N VAL A 28 -5.41 1.19 3.72
CA VAL A 28 -4.48 1.98 2.92
C VAL A 28 -3.72 2.93 3.85
N ASP A 29 -2.39 2.83 3.84
CA ASP A 29 -1.47 3.64 4.65
C ASP A 29 -1.14 4.94 3.91
N GLU A 30 -0.78 4.83 2.63
CA GLU A 30 -0.34 5.94 1.79
C GLU A 30 -0.71 5.68 0.32
N VAL A 31 -0.98 6.75 -0.43
CA VAL A 31 -1.19 6.70 -1.89
C VAL A 31 -0.30 7.75 -2.55
N TYR A 32 0.43 7.36 -3.58
CA TYR A 32 1.32 8.24 -4.34
C TYR A 32 0.89 8.32 -5.80
N SER A 33 0.91 9.51 -6.38
CA SER A 33 0.90 9.66 -7.83
C SER A 33 2.30 9.47 -8.38
N CYS A 34 2.41 8.72 -9.47
CA CYS A 34 3.67 8.34 -10.08
C CYS A 34 3.75 8.82 -11.52
N ALA A 35 4.96 9.23 -11.93
CA ALA A 35 5.29 9.37 -13.34
C ALA A 35 5.88 8.04 -13.83
N GLY A 36 5.24 7.36 -14.78
CA GLY A 36 5.70 6.08 -15.31
C GLY A 36 4.57 5.23 -15.87
N ASP A 37 4.73 3.91 -15.80
CA ASP A 37 3.79 2.91 -16.35
C ASP A 37 2.52 2.75 -15.49
N VAL A 38 2.50 3.35 -14.31
CA VAL A 38 1.38 3.35 -13.37
C VAL A 38 1.09 4.77 -12.92
N ASP A 39 -0.19 5.06 -12.70
CA ASP A 39 -0.65 6.40 -12.32
C ASP A 39 -0.60 6.59 -10.81
N LEU A 40 -0.97 5.56 -10.05
CA LEU A 40 -0.99 5.56 -8.59
C LEU A 40 -0.30 4.31 -8.00
N ILE A 41 0.31 4.47 -6.83
CA ILE A 41 0.79 3.38 -5.99
C ILE A 41 0.15 3.52 -4.61
N ALA A 42 -0.57 2.51 -4.16
CA ALA A 42 -1.14 2.44 -2.81
C ALA A 42 -0.35 1.46 -1.93
N MET A 43 0.04 1.93 -0.76
CA MET A 43 0.71 1.15 0.27
C MET A 43 -0.34 0.63 1.25
N LEU A 44 -0.48 -0.68 1.40
CA LEU A 44 -1.44 -1.29 2.31
C LEU A 44 -0.73 -1.93 3.50
N ARG A 45 -1.33 -1.80 4.68
CA ARG A 45 -0.91 -2.49 5.90
C ARG A 45 -2.10 -3.20 6.53
N VAL A 46 -2.13 -4.52 6.43
CA VAL A 46 -3.23 -5.33 6.97
C VAL A 46 -2.76 -6.34 8.01
N ARG A 47 -3.71 -6.91 8.75
CA ARG A 47 -3.42 -7.92 9.76
C ARG A 47 -3.39 -9.32 9.17
N ARG A 48 -4.27 -9.60 8.21
CA ARG A 48 -4.47 -10.93 7.62
C ARG A 48 -4.47 -10.83 6.09
N HIS A 49 -4.06 -11.90 5.42
CA HIS A 49 -4.05 -11.95 3.95
C HIS A 49 -5.45 -11.81 3.35
N GLU A 50 -6.47 -12.35 4.03
CA GLU A 50 -7.88 -12.23 3.60
C GLU A 50 -8.36 -10.78 3.53
N ASP A 51 -7.83 -9.89 4.39
CA ASP A 51 -8.18 -8.47 4.37
C ASP A 51 -7.76 -7.79 3.04
N LEU A 52 -6.71 -8.29 2.36
CA LEU A 52 -6.31 -7.77 1.04
C LEU A 52 -7.36 -8.07 -0.04
N ALA A 53 -8.03 -9.23 0.04
CA ALA A 53 -9.09 -9.58 -0.88
C ALA A 53 -10.33 -8.69 -0.68
N ASP A 54 -10.58 -8.22 0.53
CA ASP A 54 -11.67 -7.27 0.79
C ASP A 54 -11.32 -5.86 0.33
N ILE A 55 -10.06 -5.44 0.44
CA ILE A 55 -9.63 -4.08 0.10
C ILE A 55 -9.41 -3.94 -1.40
N VAL A 56 -8.60 -4.80 -2.03
CA VAL A 56 -8.17 -4.59 -3.42
C VAL A 56 -9.34 -4.84 -4.40
N PRO A 57 -9.81 -6.07 -4.66
CA PRO A 57 -10.92 -6.27 -5.57
C PRO A 57 -12.26 -5.82 -4.97
N GLY A 58 -12.38 -5.79 -3.64
CA GLY A 58 -13.63 -5.42 -2.97
C GLY A 58 -13.88 -3.91 -2.89
N ARG A 59 -12.84 -3.07 -2.88
CA ARG A 59 -12.95 -1.61 -2.75
C ARG A 59 -12.14 -0.85 -3.81
N ILE A 60 -10.82 -1.03 -3.89
CA ILE A 60 -9.94 -0.28 -4.81
C ILE A 60 -10.42 -0.44 -6.27
N ASN A 61 -10.69 -1.67 -6.72
CA ASN A 61 -11.12 -1.93 -8.11
C ASN A 61 -12.52 -1.38 -8.42
N LYS A 62 -13.26 -0.91 -7.41
CA LYS A 62 -14.59 -0.32 -7.57
C LYS A 62 -14.57 1.20 -7.50
N VAL A 63 -13.43 1.80 -7.14
CA VAL A 63 -13.25 3.25 -7.17
C VAL A 63 -13.41 3.73 -8.60
N ALA A 64 -14.21 4.78 -8.79
CA ALA A 64 -14.47 5.31 -10.11
C ALA A 64 -13.19 5.84 -10.76
N GLY A 65 -12.88 5.34 -11.96
CA GLY A 65 -11.68 5.70 -12.69
C GLY A 65 -10.52 4.71 -12.53
N VAL A 66 -10.59 3.72 -11.63
CA VAL A 66 -9.61 2.62 -11.61
C VAL A 66 -9.83 1.71 -12.82
N LEU A 67 -8.76 1.49 -13.58
CA LEU A 67 -8.77 0.69 -14.81
C LEU A 67 -8.17 -0.69 -14.60
N ASP A 68 -7.08 -0.76 -13.84
CA ASP A 68 -6.38 -2.01 -13.54
C ASP A 68 -5.58 -1.90 -12.25
N THR A 69 -5.30 -3.06 -11.64
CA THR A 69 -4.50 -3.17 -10.42
C THR A 69 -3.56 -4.36 -10.46
N ASP A 70 -2.30 -4.15 -10.09
CA ASP A 70 -1.32 -5.23 -9.84
C ASP A 70 -0.87 -5.18 -8.38
N THR A 71 -1.02 -6.29 -7.65
CA THR A 71 -0.81 -6.35 -6.18
C THR A 71 0.40 -7.19 -5.80
N HIS A 72 1.40 -6.51 -5.23
CA HIS A 72 2.63 -7.12 -4.76
C HIS A 72 2.62 -7.26 -3.23
N ILE A 73 2.49 -8.49 -2.75
CA ILE A 73 2.52 -8.78 -1.31
C ILE A 73 3.98 -8.94 -0.86
N ALA A 74 4.40 -8.14 0.12
CA ALA A 74 5.75 -8.21 0.66
C ALA A 74 5.90 -9.39 1.63
N PHE A 75 6.74 -10.36 1.27
CA PHE A 75 7.07 -11.49 2.16
C PHE A 75 8.05 -11.11 3.28
N ARG A 76 8.87 -10.07 3.06
CA ARG A 76 9.84 -9.57 4.03
C ARG A 76 10.11 -8.09 3.78
N SER A 77 10.08 -7.29 4.84
CA SER A 77 10.47 -5.88 4.82
C SER A 77 11.90 -5.72 5.33
N TYR A 78 12.64 -4.81 4.71
CA TYR A 78 13.95 -4.37 5.19
C TYR A 78 13.88 -2.86 5.44
N SER A 79 13.99 -2.46 6.70
CA SER A 79 13.95 -1.05 7.13
C SER A 79 15.21 -0.74 7.93
N ARG A 80 15.84 0.42 7.67
CA ARG A 80 17.00 0.87 8.48
C ARG A 80 16.63 1.10 9.95
N LYS A 81 15.40 1.55 10.22
CA LYS A 81 14.88 1.72 11.59
C LYS A 81 14.79 0.39 12.35
N ASP A 82 14.52 -0.71 11.64
CA ASP A 82 14.43 -2.04 12.25
C ASP A 82 15.83 -2.60 12.58
N ALA A 83 16.83 -2.25 11.78
CA ALA A 83 18.22 -2.65 12.00
C ALA A 83 18.85 -1.96 13.24
N GLU A 84 18.51 -0.69 13.48
CA GLU A 84 18.97 0.05 14.67
C GLU A 84 18.30 -0.46 15.95
N ALA A 85 16.98 -0.72 15.91
CA ALA A 85 16.24 -1.25 17.07
C ALA A 85 16.75 -2.62 17.55
N ALA A 86 17.20 -3.48 16.62
CA ALA A 86 17.80 -4.77 16.97
C ALA A 86 19.19 -4.64 17.61
N PHE A 87 19.92 -3.56 17.33
CA PHE A 87 21.25 -3.29 17.89
C PHE A 87 21.18 -2.68 19.30
N SER A 88 20.11 -1.93 19.61
CA SER A 88 19.90 -1.31 20.92
C SER A 88 19.55 -2.31 22.05
N ILE A 89 19.01 -3.48 21.73
CA ILE A 89 18.63 -4.51 22.72
C ILE A 89 19.87 -5.10 23.43
N GLY A 90 21.07 -4.98 22.85
CA GLY A 90 22.32 -5.50 23.42
C GLY A 90 23.10 -4.53 24.30
N LEU A 91 22.57 -3.33 24.61
CA LEU A 91 23.29 -2.29 25.35
C LEU A 91 22.67 -1.92 26.72
N GLU A 92 21.62 -2.61 27.15
CA GLU A 92 20.98 -2.42 28.46
C GLU A 92 21.26 -3.61 29.40
N GLU A 93 22.53 -3.91 29.67
CA GLU A 93 22.94 -4.65 30.87
C GLU A 93 24.21 -3.99 31.45
N GLU A 94 24.03 -3.07 32.40
CA GLU A 94 25.05 -2.67 33.37
C GLU A 94 24.48 -2.80 34.79
#